data_AF-A0A447TL63-F1
#
_entry.id   AF-A0A447TL63-F1
#
_cell.length_a   1.000
_cell.length_b   1.000
_cell.length_c   1.000
_cell.angle_alpha   90.00
_cell.angle_beta   90.00
_cell.angle_gamma   90.00
#
_symmetry.space_group_name_H-M   'P 1'
#
loop_
_entity.id
_entity.type
_entity.pdbx_description
1 polymer ?
#
loop_
_entity_poly.entity_id
_entity_poly.type
_entity_poly.pdbx_seq_one_letter_code
_entity_poly.pdbx_strand_id
1 'polypeptide(L)' 'MASALKSGWKEARDGFLLVSCAPDFPAKGEWDGETFRVSYRRLKLQDGQWRLTERSARGFWENEGDFPAERLFPK' A
#
# COMPACT_ATOMS: atom_id res chain seq x y z
N MET A 1 -12.45 7.67 -7.19
CA MET A 1 -11.82 7.68 -5.85
C MET A 1 -10.53 6.87 -5.92
N ALA A 2 -9.45 7.31 -5.29
CA ALA A 2 -8.16 6.62 -5.35
C ALA A 2 -8.01 5.71 -4.13
N SER A 3 -7.70 4.44 -4.32
CA SER A 3 -7.43 3.49 -3.22
C SER A 3 -5.95 3.38 -2.86
N ALA A 4 -5.07 3.99 -3.65
CA ALA A 4 -3.63 4.02 -3.44
C ALA A 4 -3.02 5.29 -4.07
N LEU A 5 -1.95 5.79 -3.45
CA LEU A 5 -1.04 6.81 -3.98
C LEU A 5 -0.28 6.30 -5.20
N LYS A 6 0.18 5.06 -5.09
CA LYS A 6 0.92 4.34 -6.13
C LYS A 6 0.69 2.85 -5.93
N SER A 7 0.48 2.14 -7.02
CA SER A 7 0.45 0.67 -7.01
C SER A 7 1.24 0.14 -8.20
N GLY A 8 1.80 -1.06 -8.02
CA GLY A 8 2.55 -1.71 -9.07
C GLY A 8 2.65 -3.20 -8.83
N TRP A 9 2.52 -3.95 -9.91
CA TRP A 9 2.79 -5.38 -9.94
C TRP A 9 4.24 -5.64 -10.32
N LYS A 10 4.83 -6.64 -9.69
CA LYS A 10 6.12 -7.21 -10.06
C LYS A 10 5.99 -8.71 -10.17
N GLU A 11 6.57 -9.27 -11.22
CA GLU A 11 6.76 -10.70 -11.31
C GLU A 11 7.77 -11.15 -10.24
N ALA A 12 7.50 -12.30 -9.63
CA ALA A 12 8.37 -12.95 -8.68
C ALA A 12 8.51 -14.43 -9.09
N ARG A 13 9.59 -15.08 -8.64
CA ARG A 13 9.95 -16.45 -9.03
C ARG A 13 8.81 -17.49 -8.93
N ASP A 14 7.84 -17.28 -8.03
CA ASP A 14 6.73 -18.20 -7.73
C ASP A 14 5.34 -17.54 -7.82
N GLY A 15 5.23 -16.39 -8.49
CA GLY A 15 3.97 -15.69 -8.69
C GLY A 15 4.14 -14.18 -8.80
N PHE A 16 3.31 -13.43 -8.09
CA PHE A 16 3.22 -11.98 -8.24
C PHE A 16 3.33 -11.26 -6.91
N LEU A 17 3.95 -10.09 -6.95
CA LEU A 17 3.99 -9.14 -5.84
C LEU A 17 3.24 -7.88 -6.24
N LEU A 18 2.18 -7.56 -5.52
CA LEU A 18 1.56 -6.24 -5.55
C LEU A 18 2.17 -5.40 -4.43
N VAL A 19 2.70 -4.24 -4.80
CA VAL A 19 3.09 -3.20 -3.86
C VAL A 19 2.11 -2.05 -4.02
N SER A 20 1.50 -1.62 -2.92
CA SER A 20 0.60 -0.46 -2.90
C SER A 20 0.94 0.47 -1.75
N CYS A 21 0.99 1.76 -2.01
CA CYS A 21 1.12 2.80 -1.00
C CYS A 21 -0.25 3.47 -0.83
N ALA A 22 -0.73 3.60 0.39
CA ALA A 22 -1.95 4.36 0.73
C ALA A 22 -1.70 5.19 1.99
N PRO A 23 -2.34 6.34 2.17
CA PRO A 23 -2.19 7.12 3.40
C PRO A 23 -2.57 6.29 4.63
N ASP A 24 -1.86 6.49 5.74
CA ASP A 24 -2.19 5.83 7.01
C ASP A 24 -2.96 6.79 7.91
N PHE A 25 -4.19 7.12 7.48
CA PHE A 25 -5.04 8.02 8.27
C PHE A 25 -5.37 7.39 9.62
N PRO A 26 -5.12 8.09 10.73
CA PRO A 26 -5.43 7.57 12.05
C PRO A 26 -6.94 7.44 12.21
N ALA A 27 -7.39 6.37 12.86
CA ALA A 27 -8.81 6.19 13.17
C ALA A 27 -9.36 7.26 14.13
N LYS A 28 -8.47 7.88 14.94
CA LYS A 28 -8.77 9.00 15.85
C LYS A 28 -7.53 9.90 15.98
N GLY A 29 -7.75 11.20 16.11
CA GLY A 29 -6.68 12.19 16.27
C GLY A 29 -6.30 12.88 14.96
N GLU A 30 -5.33 13.79 15.04
CA GLU A 30 -4.79 14.49 13.87
C GLU A 30 -3.80 13.59 13.12
N TRP A 31 -3.89 13.62 11.80
CA TRP A 31 -2.94 12.94 10.94
C TRP A 31 -1.68 13.79 10.79
N ASP A 32 -0.51 13.15 10.73
CA ASP A 32 0.78 13.83 10.70
C ASP A 32 1.14 14.43 9.32
N GLY A 33 0.27 14.30 8.33
CA GLY A 33 0.45 14.90 7.01
C GLY A 33 1.41 14.14 6.09
N GLU A 34 2.13 13.13 6.59
CA GLU A 34 3.29 12.56 5.89
C GLU A 34 3.35 11.02 5.96
N THR A 35 2.59 10.39 6.87
CA THR A 35 2.62 8.93 7.00
C THR A 35 1.73 8.24 5.99
N PHE A 36 2.32 7.28 5.28
CA PHE A 36 1.61 6.30 4.48
C PHE A 36 1.96 4.87 4.90
N ARG A 37 1.09 3.95 4.53
CA ARG A 37 1.28 2.52 4.68
C ARG A 37 1.66 1.92 3.32
N VAL A 38 2.73 1.13 3.32
CA VAL A 38 3.09 0.27 2.19
C VAL A 38 2.61 -1.13 2.47
N SER A 39 1.73 -1.64 1.62
CA SER A 39 1.27 -3.03 1.66
C SER A 39 1.98 -3.84 0.58
N TYR A 40 2.52 -4.98 0.98
CA TYR A 40 3.14 -5.98 0.12
C TYR A 40 2.26 -7.23 0.14
N ARG A 41 1.59 -7.48 -0.99
CA ARG A 41 0.73 -8.65 -1.18
C ARG A 41 1.40 -9.60 -2.15
N ARG A 42 1.79 -10.78 -1.67
CA ARG A 42 2.44 -11.81 -2.48
C ARG A 42 1.45 -12.93 -2.76
N LEU A 43 1.13 -13.11 -4.04
CA LEU A 43 0.30 -14.17 -4.56
C LEU A 43 1.22 -15.26 -5.12
N LYS A 44 1.19 -16.45 -4.54
CA LYS A 44 2.04 -17.59 -4.92
C LYS A 44 1.20 -18.78 -5.39
N LEU A 45 1.65 -19.50 -6.41
CA LEU A 45 1.10 -20.81 -6.74
C LEU A 45 1.87 -21.88 -5.96
N GLN A 46 1.21 -22.53 -5.00
CA GLN A 46 1.77 -23.62 -4.19
C GLN A 46 0.83 -24.81 -4.23
N ASP A 47 1.35 -25.98 -4.62
CA ASP A 47 0.58 -27.23 -4.71
C ASP A 47 -0.71 -27.11 -5.56
N GLY A 48 -0.61 -26.38 -6.67
CA GLY A 48 -1.75 -26.11 -7.56
C GLY A 48 -2.76 -25.11 -7.02
N GLN A 49 -2.50 -24.48 -5.88
CA GLN A 49 -3.39 -23.51 -5.24
C GLN A 49 -2.75 -22.13 -5.12
N TRP A 50 -3.54 -21.09 -5.36
CA TRP A 50 -3.10 -19.72 -5.12
C TRP A 50 -3.16 -19.40 -3.62
N ARG A 51 -2.03 -18.97 -3.06
CA ARG A 51 -1.92 -18.50 -1.68
C ARG A 51 -1.53 -17.03 -1.65
N LEU A 52 -2.28 -16.27 -0.86
CA LEU A 52 -2.01 -14.85 -0.64
C LEU A 52 -1.34 -14.69 0.73
N THR A 53 -0.23 -13.95 0.75
CA THR A 53 0.40 -13.48 1.99
C THR A 53 0.50 -11.97 1.95
N GLU A 54 0.24 -11.31 3.07
CA GLU A 54 0.28 -9.86 3.17
C GLU A 54 1.18 -9.44 4.33
N ARG A 55 1.98 -8.41 4.09
CA ARG A 55 2.64 -7.64 5.15
C ARG A 55 2.49 -6.17 4.84
N SER A 56 2.38 -5.36 5.89
CA SER A 56 2.35 -3.91 5.76
C SER A 56 3.47 -3.29 6.60
N ALA A 57 4.00 -2.17 6.12
CA ALA A 57 5.01 -1.38 6.82
C ALA A 57 4.65 0.11 6.75
N ARG A 58 5.06 0.87 7.76
CA ARG A 58 5.00 2.33 7.71
C ARG A 58 6.04 2.83 6.70
N GLY A 59 5.61 3.69 5.79
CA GLY A 59 6.47 4.47 4.90
C GLY A 59 6.49 5.93 5.34
N PHE A 60 7.51 6.64 4.88
CA PHE A 60 7.65 8.08 5.09
C PHE A 60 7.70 8.77 3.73
N TRP A 61 6.99 9.90 3.61
CA TRP A 61 6.89 10.65 2.36
C TRP A 61 8.09 11.58 2.22
N GLU A 62 9.12 11.09 1.53
CA GLU A 62 10.36 11.84 1.28
C GLU A 62 10.28 12.76 0.05
N ASN A 63 9.12 12.87 -0.60
CA ASN A 63 8.98 13.68 -1.81
C ASN A 63 8.77 15.16 -1.45
N GLU A 64 9.42 16.07 -2.19
CA GLU A 64 9.36 17.53 -1.97
C GLU A 64 7.99 18.16 -2.32
N GLY A 65 7.03 17.37 -2.79
CA GLY A 65 5.68 17.81 -3.14
C GLY A 65 4.64 17.55 -2.04
N ASP A 66 3.57 18.34 -2.07
CA ASP A 66 2.45 18.23 -1.13
C ASP A 66 1.87 16.82 -1.10
N PHE A 67 1.55 16.35 0.11
CA PHE A 67 0.85 15.09 0.27
C PHE A 67 -0.61 15.23 -0.23
N PRO A 68 -1.15 14.24 -0.98
CA PRO A 68 -2.51 14.34 -1.51
C PRO A 68 -3.59 14.35 -0.43
N ALA A 69 -4.60 15.21 -0.64
CA ALA A 69 -5.66 15.47 0.34
C ALA A 69 -6.46 14.21 0.75
N GLU A 70 -6.78 14.08 2.04
CA GLU A 70 -7.52 12.96 2.65
C GLU A 70 -8.82 12.63 1.90
N ARG A 71 -9.57 13.65 1.47
CA ARG A 71 -10.84 13.50 0.72
C ARG A 71 -10.75 12.70 -0.58
N LEU A 72 -9.54 12.46 -1.10
CA LEU A 72 -9.32 11.70 -2.33
C LEU A 72 -9.34 10.18 -2.11
N PHE A 73 -9.27 9.75 -0.84
CA PHE A 73 -9.21 8.35 -0.44
C PHE A 73 -10.53 7.93 0.24
N PRO A 74 -11.15 6.81 -0.19
CA PRO A 74 -12.30 6.26 0.49
C PRO A 74 -11.89 5.76 1.89
N LYS A 75 -12.77 5.99 2.89
CA LYS A 75 -12.65 5.44 4.25
C LYS A 75 -13.14 4.00 4.31
#